data_AF-A0A1F4XI73-F1
#
_entry.id   AF-A0A1F4XI73-F1
#
_cell.length_a   1.000
_cell.length_b   1.000
_cell.length_c   1.000
_cell.angle_alpha   90.00
_cell.angle_beta   90.00
_cell.angle_gamma   90.00
#
_symmetry.space_group_name_H-M   'P 1'
#
loop_
_entity.id
_entity.type
_entity.pdbx_description
1 polymer ?
#
loop_
_entity_poly.entity_id
_entity_poly.type
_entity_poly.pdbx_seq_one_letter_code
_entity_poly.pdbx_strand_id
1 'polypeptide(L)'
;MKRIGEVIAIQEPEITIEFYGSGSDCVVGMIVSTEDGNKFGIVHTIHSVLIEEGKVGQAFGSEQSTDEQLKQDFPHLKNSLRLLAKAYTWHQDNSPLLLNQGVYSNNQPELLNKREYWQTVKLLPLPALERHIAWLRTEDDQFNDDIYLEKLSSMSRPLAWEIFLHQENKRG
;
A
#
# COMPACT_ATOMS: atom_id res chain seq x y z
N MET A 1 -7.84 -1.94 14.28
CA MET A 1 -6.85 -2.27 13.24
C MET A 1 -6.90 -3.77 12.97
N LYS A 2 -6.98 -4.20 11.70
CA LYS A 2 -6.98 -5.61 11.30
C LYS A 2 -5.63 -5.93 10.67
N ARG A 3 -4.95 -7.01 11.11
CA ARG A 3 -3.74 -7.48 10.42
C ARG A 3 -4.15 -7.99 9.04
N ILE A 4 -3.53 -7.45 8.00
CA ILE A 4 -3.82 -7.79 6.60
C ILE A 4 -2.69 -8.60 5.96
N GLY A 5 -1.47 -8.50 6.48
CA GLY A 5 -0.30 -9.13 5.86
C GLY A 5 1.01 -8.93 6.61
N GLU A 6 2.11 -9.07 5.90
CA GLU A 6 3.46 -8.77 6.35
C GLU A 6 4.35 -8.19 5.25
N VAL A 7 5.40 -7.47 5.64
CA VAL A 7 6.41 -6.93 4.72
C VAL A 7 7.34 -8.04 4.24
N ILE A 8 7.41 -8.26 2.93
CA ILE A 8 8.25 -9.31 2.33
C ILE A 8 9.41 -8.75 1.49
N ALA A 9 9.36 -7.46 1.13
CA ALA A 9 10.49 -6.76 0.50
C ALA A 9 10.44 -5.27 0.80
N ILE A 10 11.62 -4.66 0.96
CA ILE A 10 11.78 -3.24 1.26
C ILE A 10 12.63 -2.62 0.14
N GLN A 11 12.05 -1.69 -0.62
CA GLN A 11 12.67 -0.95 -1.71
C GLN A 11 12.30 0.53 -1.60
N GLU A 12 12.84 1.20 -0.58
CA GLU A 12 12.38 2.53 -0.20
C GLU A 12 12.32 3.53 -1.38
N PRO A 13 11.24 4.33 -1.48
CA PRO A 13 10.16 4.48 -0.51
C PRO A 13 9.05 3.42 -0.60
N GLU A 14 9.18 2.42 -1.46
CA GLU A 14 8.17 1.38 -1.71
C GLU A 14 8.44 0.12 -0.88
N ILE A 15 7.38 -0.54 -0.42
CA ILE A 15 7.45 -1.89 0.18
C ILE A 15 6.55 -2.85 -0.58
N THR A 16 6.90 -4.13 -0.50
CA THR A 16 6.02 -5.22 -0.95
C THR A 16 5.43 -5.93 0.27
N ILE A 17 4.11 -6.11 0.24
CA ILE A 17 3.33 -6.72 1.31
C ILE A 17 2.69 -7.99 0.77
N GLU A 18 2.89 -9.12 1.44
CA GLU A 18 2.08 -10.32 1.20
C GLU A 18 0.81 -10.24 2.05
N PHE A 19 -0.37 -10.37 1.44
CA PHE A 19 -1.63 -10.37 2.19
C PHE A 19 -2.13 -11.77 2.48
N TYR A 20 -2.66 -11.93 3.69
CA TYR A 20 -3.23 -13.18 4.17
C TYR A 20 -4.76 -13.23 4.06
N GLY A 21 -5.38 -12.09 3.77
CA GLY A 21 -6.84 -11.97 3.67
C GLY A 21 -7.40 -12.50 2.36
N SER A 22 -8.70 -12.81 2.34
CA SER A 22 -9.44 -12.93 1.08
C SER A 22 -9.37 -11.60 0.32
N GLY A 23 -9.40 -11.60 -1.01
CA GLY A 23 -9.12 -10.42 -1.85
C GLY A 23 -9.93 -9.14 -1.60
N SER A 24 -10.93 -9.16 -0.71
CA SER A 24 -11.67 -8.00 -0.20
C SER A 24 -10.97 -7.24 0.94
N ASP A 25 -9.95 -7.82 1.58
CA ASP A 25 -9.35 -7.28 2.81
C ASP A 25 -8.27 -6.22 2.55
N CYS A 26 -7.78 -6.13 1.31
CA CYS A 26 -6.87 -5.10 0.87
C CYS A 26 -7.33 -4.52 -0.46
N VAL A 27 -7.41 -3.19 -0.51
CA VAL A 27 -7.76 -2.45 -1.72
C VAL A 27 -6.68 -1.44 -2.08
N VAL A 28 -6.53 -1.17 -3.38
CA VAL A 28 -5.72 -0.04 -3.85
C VAL A 28 -6.30 1.25 -3.27
N GLY A 29 -5.43 2.12 -2.78
CA GLY A 29 -5.78 3.35 -2.09
C GLY A 29 -5.91 3.21 -0.58
N MET A 30 -5.85 2.00 -0.02
CA MET A 30 -5.93 1.83 1.43
C MET A 30 -4.67 2.36 2.13
N ILE A 31 -4.88 3.00 3.28
CA ILE A 31 -3.78 3.30 4.21
C ILE A 31 -3.50 2.06 5.08
N VAL A 32 -2.22 1.74 5.17
CA VAL A 32 -1.71 0.65 6.00
C VAL A 32 -0.71 1.18 7.00
N SER A 33 -0.56 0.48 8.13
CA SER A 33 0.48 0.76 9.12
C SER A 33 1.16 -0.50 9.60
N THR A 34 2.36 -0.36 10.16
CA THR A 34 3.01 -1.43 10.92
C THR A 34 2.34 -1.64 12.28
N GLU A 35 2.65 -2.76 12.93
CA GLU A 35 2.07 -3.15 14.24
C GLU A 35 2.27 -2.12 15.35
N ASP A 36 3.38 -1.39 15.30
CA ASP A 36 3.75 -0.33 16.24
C ASP A 36 3.12 1.02 15.89
N GLY A 37 2.43 1.13 14.74
CA GLY A 37 1.81 2.37 14.29
C GLY A 37 2.81 3.46 13.94
N ASN A 38 4.08 3.12 13.71
CA ASN A 38 5.16 4.07 13.46
C ASN A 38 5.42 4.31 11.97
N LYS A 39 5.18 3.28 11.16
CA LYS A 39 5.29 3.31 9.69
C LYS A 39 3.91 3.22 9.08
N PHE A 40 3.72 4.02 8.04
CA PHE A 40 2.50 4.03 7.28
C PHE A 40 2.80 3.88 5.80
N GLY A 41 1.81 3.45 5.03
CA GLY A 41 1.89 3.45 3.58
C GLY A 41 0.52 3.57 2.93
N ILE A 42 0.52 3.94 1.64
CA ILE A 42 -0.68 3.90 0.79
C ILE A 42 -0.46 2.80 -0.24
N VAL A 43 -1.34 1.80 -0.24
CA VAL A 43 -1.32 0.72 -1.24
C VAL A 43 -1.65 1.32 -2.61
N HIS A 44 -0.79 1.13 -3.59
CA HIS A 44 -1.01 1.69 -4.94
C HIS A 44 -1.17 0.62 -6.02
N THR A 45 -0.72 -0.60 -5.77
CA THR A 45 -0.86 -1.72 -6.70
C THR A 45 -1.12 -2.99 -5.92
N ILE A 46 -1.98 -3.86 -6.46
CA ILE A 46 -2.17 -5.24 -6.00
C ILE A 46 -2.02 -6.15 -7.21
N HIS A 47 -1.23 -7.20 -7.08
CA HIS A 47 -1.05 -8.21 -8.11
C HIS A 47 -1.08 -9.61 -7.50
N SER A 48 -1.53 -10.57 -8.30
CA SER A 48 -1.51 -11.98 -7.94
C SER A 48 -0.29 -12.66 -8.54
N VAL A 49 0.49 -13.35 -7.71
CA VAL A 49 1.63 -14.15 -8.15
C VAL A 49 1.29 -15.62 -7.95
N LEU A 50 1.36 -16.40 -9.03
CA LEU A 50 1.32 -17.85 -8.94
C LEU A 50 2.74 -18.35 -8.70
N ILE A 51 2.97 -18.95 -7.54
CA ILE A 51 4.24 -19.58 -7.24
C ILE A 51 4.22 -20.98 -7.84
N GLU A 52 4.93 -21.12 -8.96
CA GLU A 52 5.08 -22.39 -9.65
C GLU A 52 5.90 -23.38 -8.80
N GLU A 53 5.64 -24.67 -8.99
CA GLU A 53 6.44 -25.72 -8.40
C GLU A 53 7.93 -25.50 -8.71
N GLY A 54 8.74 -25.46 -7.66
CA GLY A 54 10.19 -25.31 -7.80
C GLY A 54 10.72 -23.87 -7.68
N LYS A 55 9.86 -22.83 -7.67
CA LYS A 55 10.27 -21.41 -7.73
C LYS A 55 9.85 -20.59 -6.49
N VAL A 56 10.13 -21.11 -5.29
CA VAL A 56 9.68 -20.50 -4.02
C VAL A 56 10.28 -19.11 -3.79
N GLY A 57 11.47 -18.82 -4.33
CA GLY A 57 12.12 -17.51 -4.29
C GLY A 57 11.35 -16.39 -4.99
N GLN A 58 10.33 -16.71 -5.80
CA GLN A 58 9.38 -15.73 -6.33
C GLN A 58 8.58 -15.02 -5.22
N ALA A 59 8.37 -15.68 -4.07
CA ALA A 59 7.63 -15.12 -2.94
C ALA A 59 8.45 -14.10 -2.13
N PHE A 60 9.78 -14.22 -2.13
CA PHE A 60 10.64 -13.59 -1.13
C PHE A 60 11.58 -12.51 -1.69
N GLY A 61 11.50 -12.21 -2.99
CA GLY A 61 12.23 -11.08 -3.59
C GLY A 61 13.73 -11.07 -3.26
N SER A 62 14.51 -11.93 -3.90
CA SER A 62 15.99 -11.91 -3.92
C SER A 62 16.70 -11.60 -2.59
N GLU A 63 16.52 -12.40 -1.54
CA GLU A 63 17.47 -12.42 -0.43
C GLU A 63 18.05 -13.82 -0.21
N GLN A 64 19.38 -13.92 -0.43
CA GLN A 64 20.41 -14.88 0.00
C GLN A 64 20.10 -16.39 0.16
N SER A 65 18.90 -16.85 -0.15
CA SER A 65 18.43 -18.22 0.04
C SER A 65 18.20 -18.87 -1.31
N THR A 66 18.67 -20.10 -1.48
CA THR A 66 18.40 -20.88 -2.70
C THR A 66 16.98 -21.42 -2.68
N ASP A 67 16.38 -21.61 -3.85
CA ASP A 67 15.05 -22.20 -3.99
C ASP A 67 14.95 -23.56 -3.30
N GLU A 68 16.03 -24.34 -3.25
CA GLU A 68 16.10 -25.61 -2.52
C GLU A 68 15.89 -25.46 -1.00
N GLN A 69 16.50 -24.44 -0.38
CA GLN A 69 16.32 -24.15 1.05
C GLN A 69 14.91 -23.65 1.34
N LEU A 70 14.42 -22.70 0.54
CA LEU A 70 13.08 -22.15 0.69
C LEU A 70 11.98 -23.22 0.52
N LYS A 71 12.20 -24.24 -0.33
CA LYS A 71 11.29 -25.39 -0.47
C LYS A 71 11.19 -26.24 0.79
N GLN A 72 12.27 -26.37 1.58
CA GLN A 72 12.27 -27.13 2.83
C GLN A 72 11.59 -26.35 3.95
N ASP A 73 11.87 -25.05 4.04
CA ASP A 73 11.35 -24.19 5.11
C ASP A 73 9.87 -23.85 4.89
N PHE A 74 9.42 -23.75 3.62
CA PHE A 74 8.07 -23.35 3.26
C PHE A 74 7.41 -24.29 2.22
N PRO A 75 7.17 -25.56 2.57
CA PRO A 75 6.63 -26.56 1.62
C PRO A 75 5.23 -26.22 1.11
N HIS A 76 4.48 -25.40 1.84
CA HIS A 76 3.12 -24.95 1.50
C HIS A 76 3.07 -23.85 0.42
N LEU A 77 4.21 -23.25 0.07
CA LEU A 77 4.28 -22.22 -0.97
C LEU A 77 4.25 -22.81 -2.40
N LYS A 78 4.44 -24.11 -2.55
CA LYS A 78 4.38 -24.79 -3.86
C LYS A 78 2.97 -24.74 -4.43
N ASN A 79 2.82 -24.29 -5.67
CA ASN A 79 1.53 -24.18 -6.36
C ASN A 79 0.52 -23.31 -5.60
N SER A 80 1.01 -22.24 -4.96
CA SER A 80 0.17 -21.33 -4.20
C SER A 80 -0.04 -20.02 -4.97
N LEU A 81 -1.27 -19.50 -4.92
CA LEU A 81 -1.58 -18.15 -5.36
C LEU A 81 -1.33 -17.20 -4.20
N ARG A 82 -0.45 -16.22 -4.40
CA ARG A 82 -0.19 -15.14 -3.44
C ARG A 82 -0.72 -13.82 -3.96
N LEU A 83 -1.22 -12.99 -3.05
CA LEU A 83 -1.64 -11.62 -3.33
C LEU A 83 -0.60 -10.67 -2.73
N LEU A 84 0.03 -9.89 -3.60
CA LEU A 84 1.08 -8.96 -3.23
C LEU A 84 0.58 -7.52 -3.46
N ALA A 85 0.69 -6.65 -2.46
CA ALA A 85 0.63 -5.20 -2.69
C ALA A 85 2.01 -4.61 -2.83
N LYS A 86 2.00 -3.46 -3.51
CA LYS A 86 3.00 -2.42 -3.33
C LYS A 86 2.38 -1.22 -2.62
N ALA A 87 3.12 -0.66 -1.67
CA ALA A 87 2.73 0.54 -0.95
C ALA A 87 3.91 1.53 -0.87
N TYR A 88 3.63 2.80 -1.12
CA TYR A 88 4.60 3.86 -0.81
C TYR A 88 4.48 4.20 0.67
N THR A 89 5.62 4.26 1.35
CA THR A 89 5.67 4.40 2.79
C THR A 89 6.17 5.76 3.24
N TRP A 90 5.83 6.10 4.47
CA TRP A 90 6.43 7.19 5.22
C TRP A 90 6.56 6.83 6.69
N HIS A 91 7.19 7.72 7.42
CA HIS A 91 7.61 7.51 8.79
C HIS A 91 7.00 8.58 9.69
N GLN A 92 6.54 8.19 10.87
CA GLN A 92 6.19 9.15 11.92
C GLN A 92 7.35 9.34 12.90
N ASP A 93 8.27 8.39 12.95
CA ASP A 93 9.40 8.31 13.87
C ASP A 93 10.63 7.64 13.20
N ASN A 94 11.72 7.51 13.97
CA ASN A 94 12.99 6.94 13.51
C ASN A 94 13.10 5.41 13.60
N SER A 95 11.99 4.68 13.75
CA SER A 95 12.01 3.22 13.78
C SER A 95 12.36 2.66 12.39
N PRO A 96 13.09 1.56 12.20
CA PRO A 96 13.30 0.98 10.87
C PRO A 96 12.10 0.13 10.41
N LEU A 97 11.89 -0.02 9.10
CA LEU A 97 11.03 -1.07 8.55
C LEU A 97 11.78 -2.41 8.59
N LEU A 98 11.09 -3.48 8.94
CA LEU A 98 11.67 -4.82 9.04
C LEU A 98 10.93 -5.80 8.13
N LEU A 99 11.67 -6.79 7.61
CA LEU A 99 11.06 -7.94 6.94
C LEU A 99 10.22 -8.75 7.95
N ASN A 100 9.14 -9.35 7.46
CA ASN A 100 8.12 -10.08 8.22
C ASN A 100 7.38 -9.23 9.27
N GLN A 101 7.55 -7.91 9.24
CA GLN A 101 6.81 -7.01 10.12
C GLN A 101 5.33 -7.05 9.74
N GLY A 102 4.45 -7.18 10.74
CA GLY A 102 3.01 -7.23 10.53
C GLY A 102 2.46 -5.91 9.96
N VAL A 103 1.61 -6.02 8.95
CA VAL A 103 0.94 -4.88 8.31
C VAL A 103 -0.55 -4.91 8.63
N TYR A 104 -1.10 -3.74 8.95
CA TYR A 104 -2.46 -3.55 9.43
C TYR A 104 -3.19 -2.51 8.59
N SER A 105 -4.48 -2.71 8.36
CA SER A 105 -5.33 -1.64 7.81
C SER A 105 -5.52 -0.54 8.85
N ASN A 106 -5.44 0.72 8.39
CA ASN A 106 -5.50 1.89 9.26
C ASN A 106 -6.34 3.00 8.61
N ASN A 107 -7.34 3.50 9.32
CA ASN A 107 -8.28 4.52 8.86
C ASN A 107 -8.18 5.82 9.67
N GLN A 108 -6.99 6.17 10.16
CA GLN A 108 -6.76 7.38 10.96
C GLN A 108 -6.96 8.68 10.15
N PRO A 109 -7.99 9.49 10.44
CA PRO A 109 -8.26 10.75 9.73
C PRO A 109 -7.17 11.81 9.97
N GLU A 110 -6.46 11.75 11.11
CA GLU A 110 -5.43 12.71 11.47
C GLU A 110 -4.23 12.73 10.50
N LEU A 111 -4.08 11.71 9.66
CA LEU A 111 -3.00 11.60 8.67
C LEU A 111 -3.09 12.71 7.60
N LEU A 112 -4.29 13.22 7.31
CA LEU A 112 -4.51 14.32 6.35
C LEU A 112 -3.83 15.65 6.78
N ASN A 113 -3.37 15.75 8.02
CA ASN A 113 -2.65 16.90 8.54
C ASN A 113 -1.13 16.71 8.53
N LYS A 114 -0.63 15.50 8.20
CA LYS A 114 0.80 15.18 8.20
C LYS A 114 1.41 15.49 6.83
N ARG A 115 2.56 16.16 6.83
CA ARG A 115 3.28 16.53 5.59
C ARG A 115 3.74 15.29 4.83
N GLU A 116 4.18 14.29 5.56
CA GLU A 116 4.73 13.04 5.06
C GLU A 116 3.68 12.25 4.29
N TYR A 117 2.44 12.21 4.80
CA TYR A 117 1.29 11.64 4.08
C TYR A 117 1.15 12.26 2.68
N TRP A 118 1.15 13.60 2.60
CA TRP A 118 1.02 14.27 1.31
C TRP A 118 2.24 14.11 0.39
N GLN A 119 3.44 13.92 0.97
CA GLN A 119 4.64 13.57 0.22
C GLN A 119 4.55 12.16 -0.38
N THR A 120 3.81 11.24 0.26
CA THR A 120 3.50 9.92 -0.27
C THR A 120 2.37 9.98 -1.31
N VAL A 121 1.30 10.72 -1.05
CA VAL A 121 0.16 10.87 -1.98
C VAL A 121 0.61 11.34 -3.36
N LYS A 122 1.54 12.31 -3.44
CA LYS A 122 2.03 12.83 -4.73
C LYS A 122 2.81 11.79 -5.57
N LEU A 123 3.22 10.67 -4.97
CA LEU A 123 3.92 9.58 -5.68
C LEU A 123 2.91 8.62 -6.32
N LEU A 124 1.64 8.66 -5.91
CA LEU A 124 0.64 7.74 -6.41
C LEU A 124 0.38 7.99 -7.91
N PRO A 125 0.37 6.94 -8.74
CA PRO A 125 -0.12 7.07 -10.11
C PRO A 125 -1.62 7.41 -10.09
N LEU A 126 -2.11 8.11 -11.13
CA LEU A 126 -3.49 8.61 -11.19
C LEU A 126 -4.55 7.54 -10.84
N PRO A 127 -4.51 6.29 -11.37
CA PRO A 127 -5.50 5.28 -11.02
C PRO A 127 -5.48 4.91 -9.53
N ALA A 128 -4.30 4.88 -8.90
CA ALA A 128 -4.20 4.61 -7.47
C ALA A 128 -4.69 5.80 -6.63
N LEU A 129 -4.44 7.03 -7.10
CA LEU A 129 -4.92 8.24 -6.45
C LEU A 129 -6.46 8.34 -6.49
N GLU A 130 -7.10 8.03 -7.62
CA GLU A 130 -8.57 7.96 -7.71
C GLU A 130 -9.15 6.93 -6.73
N ARG A 131 -8.49 5.76 -6.62
CA ARG A 131 -8.89 4.71 -5.68
C ARG A 131 -8.67 5.12 -4.23
N HIS A 132 -7.60 5.87 -3.94
CA HIS A 132 -7.33 6.41 -2.61
C HIS A 132 -8.41 7.41 -2.18
N ILE A 133 -8.79 8.35 -3.05
CA ILE A 133 -9.88 9.30 -2.78
C ILE A 133 -11.20 8.56 -2.57
N ALA A 134 -11.50 7.56 -3.40
CA ALA A 134 -12.70 6.74 -3.23
C ALA A 134 -12.71 5.97 -1.90
N TRP A 135 -11.56 5.44 -1.49
CA TRP A 135 -11.40 4.77 -0.20
C TRP A 135 -11.55 5.72 0.98
N LEU A 136 -10.99 6.94 0.91
CA LEU A 136 -11.17 7.96 1.95
C LEU A 136 -12.64 8.35 2.12
N ARG A 137 -13.39 8.50 1.01
CA ARG A 137 -14.85 8.75 1.06
C ARG A 137 -15.65 7.65 1.76
N THR A 138 -15.14 6.40 1.75
CA THR A 138 -15.81 5.28 2.42
C THR A 138 -15.40 5.13 3.88
N GLU A 139 -14.22 5.61 4.26
CA GLU A 139 -13.64 5.39 5.59
C GLU A 139 -13.70 6.61 6.51
N ASP A 140 -13.87 7.81 5.94
CA ASP A 140 -13.96 9.07 6.68
C ASP A 140 -15.21 9.85 6.23
N ASP A 141 -16.25 9.81 7.07
CA ASP A 141 -17.52 10.53 6.84
C ASP A 141 -17.33 12.06 6.77
N GLN A 142 -16.20 12.60 7.25
CA GLN A 142 -15.88 14.02 7.18
C GLN A 142 -15.00 14.37 5.98
N PHE A 143 -14.66 13.38 5.15
CA PHE A 143 -13.82 13.60 3.99
C PHE A 143 -14.45 14.60 3.01
N ASN A 144 -13.64 15.58 2.58
CA ASN A 144 -14.07 16.63 1.67
C ASN A 144 -13.11 16.71 0.47
N ASP A 145 -13.66 16.50 -0.73
CA ASP A 145 -12.91 16.51 -1.99
C ASP A 145 -12.18 17.85 -2.22
N ASP A 146 -12.83 18.98 -1.94
CA ASP A 146 -12.28 20.32 -2.21
C ASP A 146 -11.08 20.60 -1.30
N ILE A 147 -11.20 20.30 -0.01
CA ILE A 147 -10.09 20.43 0.95
C ILE A 147 -8.93 19.51 0.57
N TYR A 148 -9.24 18.28 0.13
CA TYR A 148 -8.24 17.33 -0.33
C TYR A 148 -7.48 17.86 -1.55
N LEU A 149 -8.20 18.35 -2.56
CA LEU A 149 -7.62 18.92 -3.78
C LEU A 149 -6.83 20.19 -3.49
N GLU A 150 -7.29 21.05 -2.59
CA GLU A 150 -6.57 22.24 -2.16
C GLU A 150 -5.21 21.85 -1.55
N LYS A 151 -5.21 20.93 -0.58
CA LYS A 151 -3.97 20.43 0.05
C LYS A 151 -3.06 19.75 -0.98
N LEU A 152 -3.61 18.88 -1.84
CA LEU A 152 -2.83 18.24 -2.91
C LEU A 152 -2.21 19.28 -3.84
N SER A 153 -2.94 20.36 -4.18
CA SER A 153 -2.45 21.42 -5.06
C SER A 153 -1.26 22.18 -4.48
N SER A 154 -1.18 22.32 -3.16
CA SER A 154 -0.01 22.89 -2.48
C SER A 154 1.25 22.03 -2.62
N MET A 155 1.08 20.74 -2.90
CA MET A 155 2.16 19.76 -3.05
C MET A 155 2.48 19.46 -4.53
N SER A 156 1.45 19.38 -5.37
CA SER A 156 1.53 19.16 -6.82
C SER A 156 0.28 19.71 -7.51
N ARG A 157 0.37 20.95 -8.00
CA ARG A 157 -0.71 21.56 -8.82
C ARG A 157 -1.08 20.74 -10.05
N PRO A 158 -0.12 20.19 -10.84
CA PRO A 158 -0.48 19.40 -12.02
C PRO A 158 -1.35 18.18 -11.67
N LEU A 159 -0.99 17.47 -10.60
CA LEU A 159 -1.72 16.26 -10.19
C LEU A 159 -3.11 16.59 -9.63
N ALA A 160 -3.23 17.66 -8.85
CA ALA A 160 -4.53 18.13 -8.36
C ALA A 160 -5.46 18.53 -9.52
N TRP A 161 -4.91 19.22 -10.53
CA TRP A 161 -5.66 19.60 -11.73
C TRP A 161 -6.11 18.39 -12.55
N GLU A 162 -5.25 17.39 -12.71
CA GLU A 162 -5.57 16.14 -13.42
C GLU A 162 -6.74 15.39 -12.75
N ILE A 163 -6.72 15.27 -11.42
CA ILE A 163 -7.83 14.69 -10.65
C ILE A 163 -9.10 15.50 -10.82
N PHE A 164 -9.04 16.83 -10.70
CA PHE A 164 -10.19 17.70 -10.87
C PHE A 164 -10.87 17.50 -12.23
N LEU A 165 -10.09 17.53 -13.32
CA LEU A 165 -10.61 17.29 -14.67
C LEU A 165 -11.24 15.90 -14.82
N HIS A 166 -10.61 14.88 -14.24
CA HIS A 166 -11.14 13.51 -14.25
C HIS A 166 -12.48 13.37 -13.50
N GLN A 167 -12.64 14.09 -12.39
CA GLN A 167 -13.87 14.09 -11.62
C GLN A 167 -15.01 14.83 -12.36
N GLU A 168 -14.73 15.97 -12.98
CA GLU A 168 -15.72 16.72 -13.76
C GLU A 168 -16.19 15.94 -14.99
N ASN A 169 -15.27 15.28 -15.71
CA ASN A 169 -15.63 14.42 -16.85
C ASN A 169 -16.50 13.21 -16.47
N LYS A 170 -16.51 12.77 -15.20
CA LYS A 170 -17.38 11.69 -14.71
C LYS A 170 -18.78 12.20 -14.30
N ARG A 171 -18.96 13.52 -14.17
CA ARG A 171 -20.23 14.15 -13.76
C ARG A 171 -21.09 14.64 -14.95
N GLY A 172 -20.47 14.91 -16.10
CA GLY A 172 -21.14 15.30 -17.34
C GLY A 172 -21.52 14.10 -18.21
#